data_AF-A0A3D4HI29-F1
#
_entry.id   AF-A0A3D4HI29-F1
#
_cell.length_a   1.000
_cell.length_b   1.000
_cell.length_c   1.000
_cell.angle_alpha   90.00
_cell.angle_beta   90.00
_cell.angle_gamma   90.00
#
_symmetry.space_group_name_H-M   'P 1'
#
loop_
_entity.id
_entity.type
_entity.pdbx_description
1 polymer ?
#
loop_
_entity_poly.entity_id
_entity_poly.type
_entity_poly.pdbx_seq_one_letter_code
_entity_poly.pdbx_strand_id
1 'polypeptide(L)'
;MPTLLILIWFTAFGNSALFEERFGDRSITSFVESNFQTSIFQFLEILPIPLLSSMLTLFVIVLFFVTSLDSGSLVIDAITAGGTTKAPVRQRIFWAGMQGVLAIVLLTSGCIQAFESAVITSALPLTVVLLLVCWSLQKGVHRELTQSS
;
A
#
# COMPACT_ATOMS: atom_id res chain seq x y z
N MET A 1 12.55 9.21 9.90
CA MET A 1 12.96 9.56 8.52
C MET A 1 12.55 8.42 7.56
N PRO A 2 11.32 8.43 7.02
CA PRO A 2 10.82 7.36 6.14
C PRO A 2 11.65 7.18 4.86
N THR A 3 12.22 8.27 4.35
CA THR A 3 13.03 8.31 3.12
C THR A 3 14.27 7.42 3.17
N LEU A 4 14.96 7.37 4.32
CA LEU A 4 16.19 6.59 4.47
C LEU A 4 15.89 5.08 4.41
N LEU A 5 14.80 4.65 5.06
CA LEU A 5 14.35 3.26 5.02
C LEU A 5 13.95 2.84 3.60
N ILE A 6 13.22 3.69 2.88
CA ILE A 6 12.84 3.46 1.48
C ILE A 6 14.08 3.34 0.59
N LEU A 7 15.07 4.23 0.77
CA LEU A 7 16.33 4.16 0.02
C LEU A 7 17.06 2.84 0.26
N ILE A 8 17.25 2.45 1.53
CA ILE A 8 17.91 1.17 1.86
C ILE A 8 17.16 0.00 1.22
N TRP A 9 15.83 0.00 1.30
CA TRP A 9 14.99 -1.06 0.74
C TRP A 9 15.17 -1.17 -0.79
N PHE A 10 14.94 -0.07 -1.52
CA PHE A 10 15.06 -0.07 -2.98
C PHE A 10 16.48 -0.38 -3.45
N THR A 11 17.51 0.13 -2.75
CA THR A 11 18.89 -0.17 -3.08
C THR A 11 19.23 -1.63 -2.81
N ALA A 12 18.86 -2.20 -1.66
CA ALA A 12 19.18 -3.59 -1.34
C ALA A 12 18.47 -4.57 -2.29
N PHE A 13 17.13 -4.51 -2.36
CA PHE A 13 16.35 -5.46 -3.16
C PHE A 13 16.45 -5.18 -4.66
N GLY A 14 16.43 -3.92 -5.07
CA GLY A 14 16.55 -3.53 -6.48
C GLY A 14 17.92 -3.85 -7.06
N ASN A 15 19.00 -3.57 -6.33
CA ASN A 15 20.35 -3.93 -6.80
C ASN A 15 20.53 -5.46 -6.86
N SER A 16 20.01 -6.21 -5.88
CA SER A 16 20.05 -7.68 -5.92
C SER A 16 19.28 -8.26 -7.12
N ALA A 17 18.08 -7.76 -7.40
CA ALA A 17 17.31 -8.20 -8.58
C ALA A 17 18.04 -7.88 -9.90
N LEU A 18 18.60 -6.67 -10.01
CA LEU A 18 19.39 -6.28 -11.20
C LEU A 18 20.69 -7.07 -11.34
N PHE A 19 21.33 -7.43 -10.22
CA PHE A 19 22.53 -8.25 -10.22
C PHE A 19 22.24 -9.66 -10.76
N GLU A 20 21.18 -10.30 -10.27
CA GLU A 20 20.74 -11.62 -10.75
C GLU A 20 20.29 -11.58 -12.22
N GLU A 21 19.62 -10.51 -12.64
CA GLU A 21 19.20 -10.35 -14.03
C GLU A 21 20.39 -10.13 -14.99
N ARG A 22 21.50 -9.55 -14.52
CA ARG A 22 22.68 -9.29 -15.38
C ARG A 22 23.72 -10.39 -15.35
N PHE A 23 23.96 -10.98 -14.18
CA PHE A 23 25.07 -11.91 -13.92
C PHE A 23 24.60 -13.32 -13.53
N GLY A 24 23.33 -13.49 -13.17
CA GLY A 24 22.73 -14.76 -12.76
C GLY A 24 21.85 -15.39 -13.83
N ASP A 25 20.72 -15.94 -13.40
CA ASP A 25 19.82 -16.83 -14.18
C ASP A 25 18.95 -16.10 -15.23
N ARG A 26 18.97 -14.74 -15.26
CA ARG A 26 18.19 -13.89 -16.19
C ARG A 26 16.69 -14.21 -16.24
N SER A 27 16.17 -14.76 -15.14
CA SER A 27 14.81 -15.24 -15.04
C SER A 27 13.90 -14.28 -14.28
N ILE A 28 14.44 -13.23 -13.65
CA ILE A 28 13.64 -12.27 -12.88
C ILE A 28 12.60 -11.58 -13.77
N THR A 29 13.02 -11.12 -14.95
CA THR A 29 12.11 -10.42 -15.87
C THR A 29 10.96 -11.32 -16.34
N SER A 30 11.23 -12.59 -16.66
CA SER A 30 10.20 -13.53 -17.11
C SER A 30 9.24 -13.95 -15.99
N PHE A 31 9.73 -14.03 -14.75
CA PHE A 31 8.90 -14.25 -13.57
C PHE A 31 7.96 -13.09 -13.26
N VAL A 32 8.40 -11.86 -13.51
CA VAL A 32 7.59 -10.65 -13.35
C VAL A 32 6.50 -10.56 -14.42
N GLU A 33 6.84 -10.86 -15.68
CA GLU A 33 5.88 -10.84 -16.79
C GLU A 33 4.85 -11.96 -16.69
N SER A 34 5.23 -13.14 -16.21
CA SER A 34 4.33 -14.28 -16.12
C SER A 34 3.34 -14.16 -14.96
N ASN A 35 3.80 -13.84 -13.75
CA ASN A 35 2.95 -13.75 -12.56
C ASN A 35 3.51 -12.77 -11.54
N PHE A 36 3.21 -11.47 -11.71
CA PHE A 36 3.62 -10.40 -10.81
C PHE A 36 3.34 -10.69 -9.32
N GLN A 37 2.22 -11.36 -9.01
CA GLN A 37 1.82 -11.68 -7.64
C GLN A 37 2.79 -12.62 -6.93
N THR A 38 3.46 -13.52 -7.66
CA THR A 38 4.37 -14.52 -7.09
C THR A 38 5.83 -14.17 -7.30
N SER A 39 6.15 -13.12 -8.06
CA SER A 39 7.53 -12.79 -8.45
C SER A 39 8.44 -12.49 -7.27
N ILE A 40 7.91 -11.90 -6.18
CA ILE A 40 8.72 -11.67 -4.98
C ILE A 40 9.17 -12.99 -4.34
N PHE A 41 8.30 -14.00 -4.29
CA PHE A 41 8.64 -15.31 -3.71
C PHE A 41 9.63 -16.06 -4.59
N GLN A 42 9.47 -15.98 -5.91
CA GLN A 42 10.44 -16.54 -6.86
C GLN A 42 11.80 -15.83 -6.79
N PHE A 43 11.82 -14.50 -6.60
CA PHE A 43 13.07 -13.78 -6.33
C PHE A 43 13.74 -14.23 -5.02
N LEU A 44 12.95 -14.46 -3.97
CA LEU A 44 13.46 -14.93 -2.67
C LEU A 44 14.04 -16.34 -2.74
N GLU A 45 13.62 -17.18 -3.69
CA GLU A 45 14.18 -18.51 -3.93
C GLU A 45 15.64 -18.48 -4.40
N ILE A 46 16.06 -17.38 -5.05
CA ILE A 46 17.43 -17.19 -5.56
C ILE A 46 18.40 -16.79 -4.42
N LEU A 47 17.88 -16.30 -3.30
CA LEU A 47 18.69 -15.92 -2.15
C LEU A 47 19.27 -17.15 -1.42
N PRO A 48 20.42 -17.01 -0.74
CA PRO A 48 21.12 -18.14 -0.10
C PRO A 48 20.32 -18.85 1.02
N ILE A 49 19.27 -18.23 1.56
CA ILE A 49 18.42 -18.80 2.63
C ILE A 49 16.92 -18.61 2.27
N PRO A 50 16.42 -19.32 1.24
CA PRO A 50 15.14 -19.00 0.60
C PRO A 50 13.93 -19.33 1.49
N LEU A 51 14.01 -20.39 2.29
CA LEU A 51 12.94 -20.78 3.21
C LEU A 51 12.72 -19.73 4.30
N LEU A 52 13.80 -19.23 4.91
CA LEU A 52 13.71 -18.25 5.98
C LEU A 52 13.22 -16.89 5.47
N SER A 53 13.75 -16.45 4.31
CA SER A 53 13.38 -15.17 3.70
C SER A 53 11.92 -15.16 3.23
N SER A 54 11.42 -16.28 2.68
CA SER A 54 10.02 -16.44 2.27
C SER A 54 9.06 -16.46 3.45
N MET A 55 9.38 -17.21 4.52
CA MET A 55 8.59 -17.22 5.75
C MET A 55 8.52 -15.83 6.41
N LEU A 56 9.66 -15.14 6.48
CA LEU A 56 9.73 -13.78 7.02
C LEU A 56 8.90 -12.81 6.17
N THR A 57 9.02 -12.88 4.85
CA THR A 57 8.25 -12.03 3.92
C THR A 57 6.75 -12.26 4.07
N LEU A 58 6.30 -13.51 4.15
CA LEU A 58 4.90 -13.84 4.40
C LEU A 58 4.41 -13.24 5.71
N PHE A 59 5.20 -13.38 6.79
CA PHE A 59 4.87 -12.78 8.09
C PHE A 59 4.73 -11.26 8.00
N VAL A 60 5.68 -10.59 7.34
CA VAL A 60 5.67 -9.13 7.14
C VAL A 60 4.44 -8.70 6.33
N ILE A 61 4.10 -9.39 5.24
CA ILE A 61 2.91 -9.10 4.42
C ILE A 61 1.64 -9.15 5.27
N VAL A 62 1.45 -10.22 6.06
CA VAL A 62 0.28 -10.37 6.93
C VAL A 62 0.22 -9.25 7.97
N LEU A 63 1.34 -8.91 8.58
CA LEU A 63 1.42 -7.88 9.61
C LEU A 63 1.06 -6.48 9.05
N PHE A 64 1.62 -6.12 7.89
CA PHE A 64 1.27 -4.89 7.19
C PHE A 64 -0.19 -4.86 6.75
N PHE A 65 -0.71 -5.98 6.26
CA PHE A 65 -2.11 -6.09 5.85
C PHE A 65 -3.06 -5.83 7.03
N VAL A 66 -2.86 -6.51 8.16
CA VAL A 66 -3.69 -6.32 9.36
C VAL A 66 -3.59 -4.89 9.89
N THR A 67 -2.39 -4.32 9.94
CA THR A 67 -2.17 -2.94 10.43
C THR A 67 -2.82 -1.91 9.49
N SER A 68 -2.76 -2.16 8.17
CA SER A 68 -3.36 -1.30 7.16
C SER A 68 -4.88 -1.34 7.20
N LEU A 69 -5.48 -2.54 7.36
CA LEU A 69 -6.92 -2.69 7.57
C LEU A 69 -7.40 -1.98 8.83
N ASP A 70 -6.65 -2.11 9.93
CA ASP A 70 -6.99 -1.45 11.19
C ASP A 70 -7.06 0.08 11.02
N SER A 71 -6.00 0.65 10.43
CA SER A 71 -5.92 2.09 10.15
C SER A 71 -6.98 2.55 9.14
N GLY A 72 -7.25 1.73 8.11
CA GLY A 72 -8.25 2.04 7.08
C GLY A 72 -9.68 2.04 7.62
N SER A 73 -10.03 1.05 8.44
CA SER A 73 -11.35 0.98 9.09
C SER A 73 -11.62 2.21 9.96
N LEU A 74 -10.61 2.69 10.69
CA LEU A 74 -10.72 3.88 11.54
C LEU A 74 -11.00 5.16 10.73
N VAL A 75 -10.36 5.32 9.57
CA VAL A 75 -10.60 6.49 8.70
C VAL A 75 -12.02 6.48 8.14
N ILE A 76 -12.51 5.32 7.68
CA ILE A 76 -13.87 5.17 7.15
C ILE A 76 -14.90 5.42 8.24
N ASP A 77 -14.67 4.88 9.44
CA ASP A 77 -15.50 5.11 10.62
C ASP A 77 -15.59 6.60 10.96
N ALA A 78 -14.45 7.31 10.98
CA ALA A 78 -14.43 8.74 11.29
C ALA A 78 -15.24 9.56 10.27
N ILE A 79 -15.13 9.25 8.98
CA ILE A 79 -15.87 9.95 7.92
C ILE A 79 -17.37 9.65 8.02
N THR A 80 -17.74 8.39 8.25
CA THR A 80 -19.14 7.95 8.30
C THR A 80 -19.86 8.32 9.60
N ALA A 81 -19.13 8.52 10.69
CA ALA A 81 -19.65 9.00 11.97
C ALA A 81 -19.68 10.54 12.10
N GLY A 82 -19.60 11.27 10.97
CA GLY A 82 -19.70 12.73 10.95
C GLY A 82 -18.47 13.46 11.52
N GLY A 83 -17.29 12.83 11.50
CA GLY A 83 -16.04 13.39 12.02
C GLY A 83 -15.79 13.09 13.50
N THR A 84 -16.62 12.25 14.14
CA THR A 84 -16.41 11.86 15.54
C THR A 84 -15.46 10.67 15.64
N THR A 85 -14.44 10.77 16.49
CA THR A 85 -13.44 9.70 16.71
C THR A 85 -13.95 8.54 17.56
N LYS A 86 -15.20 8.62 18.04
CA LYS A 86 -15.88 7.58 18.84
C LYS A 86 -17.01 6.92 18.02
N ALA A 87 -16.65 6.35 16.88
CA ALA A 87 -17.57 5.49 16.13
C ALA A 87 -17.86 4.21 16.93
N PRO A 88 -19.08 3.65 16.88
CA PRO A 88 -19.43 2.43 17.59
C PRO A 88 -18.63 1.23 17.07
N VAL A 89 -18.10 0.39 17.97
CA VAL A 89 -17.26 -0.79 17.65
C VAL A 89 -17.89 -1.72 16.61
N ARG A 90 -19.23 -1.78 16.56
CA ARG A 90 -19.98 -2.58 15.57
C ARG A 90 -19.78 -2.08 14.13
N GLN A 91 -19.68 -0.77 13.92
CA GLN A 91 -19.46 -0.16 12.61
C GLN A 91 -18.03 -0.43 12.11
N ARG A 92 -17.05 -0.37 13.01
CA ARG A 92 -15.67 -0.75 12.71
C ARG A 92 -15.53 -2.18 12.23
N ILE A 93 -16.14 -3.12 12.95
CA ILE A 93 -16.12 -4.55 12.59
C ILE A 93 -16.81 -4.78 11.24
N PHE A 94 -17.90 -4.06 10.96
CA PHE A 94 -18.57 -4.12 9.67
C PHE A 94 -17.65 -3.68 8.52
N TRP A 95 -16.97 -2.53 8.64
CA TRP A 95 -16.05 -2.04 7.61
C TRP A 95 -14.80 -2.90 7.45
N ALA A 96 -14.19 -3.36 8.56
CA ALA A 96 -13.05 -4.27 8.52
C ALA A 96 -13.41 -5.62 7.88
N GLY A 97 -14.58 -6.17 8.22
CA GLY A 97 -15.09 -7.41 7.61
C GLY A 97 -15.38 -7.24 6.12
N MET A 98 -15.99 -6.12 5.72
CA MET A 98 -16.27 -5.82 4.32
C MET A 98 -14.98 -5.75 3.48
N GLN A 99 -13.92 -5.13 4.00
CA GLN A 99 -12.60 -5.10 3.33
C GLN A 99 -11.99 -6.50 3.17
N GLY A 100 -12.11 -7.35 4.19
CA GLY A 100 -11.68 -8.75 4.13
C GLY A 100 -12.44 -9.58 3.09
N VAL A 101 -13.78 -9.41 3.02
CA VAL A 101 -14.61 -10.08 2.01
C VAL A 101 -14.23 -9.63 0.60
N LEU A 102 -14.03 -8.32 0.39
CA LEU A 102 -13.57 -7.79 -0.90
C LEU A 102 -12.21 -8.38 -1.29
N ALA A 103 -11.26 -8.52 -0.36
CA ALA A 103 -9.98 -9.15 -0.63
C ALA A 103 -10.13 -10.62 -1.09
N ILE A 104 -10.98 -11.41 -0.42
CA ILE A 104 -11.24 -12.81 -0.81
C ILE A 104 -11.87 -12.88 -2.21
N VAL A 105 -12.83 -12.00 -2.52
CA VAL A 105 -13.47 -11.96 -3.84
C VAL A 105 -12.46 -11.57 -4.94
N LEU A 106 -11.56 -10.62 -4.68
CA LEU A 106 -10.53 -10.22 -5.64
C LEU A 106 -9.51 -11.34 -5.87
N LEU A 107 -9.13 -12.06 -4.82
CA LEU A 107 -8.22 -13.21 -4.92
C LEU A 107 -8.84 -14.38 -5.69
N THR A 108 -10.13 -14.64 -5.49
CA THR A 108 -10.83 -15.75 -6.16
C THR A 108 -11.24 -15.43 -7.60
N SER A 109 -11.56 -14.17 -7.89
CA SER A 109 -11.93 -13.72 -9.25
C SER A 109 -10.72 -13.49 -10.18
N GLY A 110 -9.50 -13.35 -9.63
CA GLY A 110 -8.30 -13.06 -10.40
C GLY A 110 -8.30 -11.68 -11.07
N CYS A 111 -9.26 -10.80 -10.74
CA CYS A 111 -9.48 -9.53 -11.41
C CYS A 111 -8.67 -8.36 -10.80
N ILE A 112 -7.38 -8.57 -10.54
CA ILE A 112 -6.53 -7.56 -9.89
C ILE A 112 -6.28 -6.35 -10.79
N GLN A 113 -6.14 -6.56 -12.09
CA GLN A 113 -5.93 -5.48 -13.05
C GLN A 113 -7.17 -4.56 -13.18
N ALA A 114 -8.37 -5.13 -13.02
CA ALA A 114 -9.60 -4.35 -12.95
C ALA A 114 -9.66 -3.51 -11.65
N PHE A 115 -9.20 -4.07 -10.53
CA PHE A 115 -9.09 -3.35 -9.26
C PHE A 115 -8.08 -2.20 -9.34
N GLU A 116 -6.89 -2.43 -9.92
CA GLU A 116 -5.89 -1.39 -10.13
C GLU A 116 -6.45 -0.23 -10.97
N SER A 117 -7.12 -0.54 -12.08
CA SER A 117 -7.74 0.46 -12.96
C SER A 117 -8.83 1.26 -12.24
N ALA A 118 -9.64 0.62 -11.41
CA ALA A 118 -10.66 1.28 -10.59
C ALA A 118 -10.02 2.23 -9.55
N VAL A 119 -8.95 1.78 -8.89
CA VAL A 119 -8.18 2.60 -7.93
C VAL A 119 -7.61 3.84 -8.62
N ILE A 120 -6.93 3.69 -9.76
CA ILE A 120 -6.38 4.82 -10.54
C ILE A 120 -7.47 5.81 -10.93
N THR A 121 -8.59 5.30 -11.45
CA THR A 121 -9.73 6.14 -11.87
C THR A 121 -10.33 6.91 -10.69
N SER A 122 -10.41 6.30 -9.50
CA SER A 122 -10.90 6.96 -8.29
C SER A 122 -9.89 7.93 -7.65
N ALA A 123 -8.59 7.69 -7.83
CA ALA A 123 -7.53 8.53 -7.30
C ALA A 123 -7.40 9.86 -8.05
N LEU A 124 -7.72 9.88 -9.34
CA LEU A 124 -7.67 11.08 -10.18
C LEU A 124 -8.56 12.22 -9.67
N PRO A 125 -9.88 12.04 -9.42
CA PRO A 125 -10.72 13.12 -8.87
C PRO A 125 -10.29 13.51 -7.45
N LEU A 126 -9.83 12.56 -6.63
CA LEU A 126 -9.32 12.85 -5.29
C LEU A 126 -8.07 13.75 -5.34
N THR A 127 -7.21 13.58 -6.35
CA THR A 127 -6.03 14.42 -6.56
C THR A 127 -6.43 15.88 -6.80
N VAL A 128 -7.49 16.14 -7.56
CA VAL A 128 -8.02 17.51 -7.76
C VAL A 128 -8.47 18.12 -6.43
N VAL A 129 -9.17 17.34 -5.59
CA VAL A 129 -9.59 17.79 -4.25
C VAL A 129 -8.38 18.11 -3.37
N LEU A 130 -7.36 17.25 -3.37
CA LEU A 130 -6.14 17.48 -2.59
C LEU A 130 -5.38 18.74 -3.02
N LEU A 131 -5.36 19.06 -4.32
CA LEU A 131 -4.80 20.32 -4.81
C LEU A 131 -5.55 21.54 -4.27
N LEU A 132 -6.89 21.48 -4.24
CA LEU A 132 -7.72 22.54 -3.65
C LEU A 132 -7.48 22.69 -2.15
N VAL A 133 -7.33 21.57 -1.42
CA VAL A 133 -7.00 21.58 0.01
C VAL A 133 -5.63 22.21 0.24
N CYS A 134 -4.62 21.87 -0.57
CA CYS A 134 -3.29 22.48 -0.49
C CYS A 134 -3.34 24.00 -0.72
N TRP A 135 -4.09 24.45 -1.72
CA TRP A 135 -4.31 25.87 -1.99
C TRP A 135 -5.04 26.59 -0.84
N SER A 136 -6.07 25.96 -0.26
CA SER A 136 -6.78 26.49 0.91
C SER A 136 -5.88 26.56 2.15
N LEU A 137 -5.03 25.55 2.37
CA LEU A 137 -4.06 25.52 3.46
C LEU A 137 -3.06 26.67 3.33
N GLN A 138 -2.48 26.86 2.15
CA GLN A 138 -1.56 27.97 1.91
C GLN A 138 -2.22 29.32 2.19
N LYS A 139 -3.48 29.51 1.76
CA LYS A 139 -4.25 30.72 2.04
C LYS A 139 -4.58 30.88 3.52
N GLY A 140 -4.91 29.79 4.21
CA GLY A 140 -5.20 29.77 5.65
C GLY A 140 -3.98 30.18 6.47
N VAL A 141 -2.84 29.56 6.21
CA VAL A 141 -1.57 29.88 6.88
C VAL A 141 -1.17 31.34 6.62
N HIS A 142 -1.33 31.85 5.40
CA HIS A 142 -1.01 33.24 5.09
C HIS A 142 -1.90 34.25 5.82
N ARG A 143 -3.18 33.90 6.05
CA ARG A 143 -4.11 34.72 6.86
C ARG A 143 -3.73 34.74 8.33
N GLU A 144 -3.32 33.60 8.90
CA GLU A 144 -2.88 33.53 10.29
C GLU A 144 -1.59 34.34 10.52
N LEU A 145 -0.63 34.28 9.59
CA LEU A 145 0.63 35.02 9.68
C LEU A 145 0.46 36.55 9.52
N THR A 146 -0.52 37.00 8.74
CA THR A 146 -0.82 38.45 8.57
C THR A 146 -1.64 39.02 9.72
N GLN A 147 -2.29 38.18 10.52
CA GLN A 147 -3.06 38.60 11.70
C GLN A 147 -2.20 38.63 12.98
N SER A 148 -0.98 38.07 12.94
CA SER A 148 -0.03 38.05 14.06
C SER A 148 1.11 39.08 13.96
N SER A 149 1.06 40.04 13.02
CA SER A 149 1.94 41.21 12.91
C SER A 149 1.15 42.50 13.06
#